data_AF-A0A932L938-F1
#
_entry.id   AF-A0A932L938-F1
#
_cell.length_a   1.000
_cell.length_b   1.000
_cell.length_c   1.000
_cell.angle_alpha   90.00
_cell.angle_beta   90.00
_cell.angle_gamma   90.00
#
_symmetry.space_group_name_H-M   'P 1'
#
loop_
_entity.id
_entity.type
_entity.pdbx_description
1 polymer ?
#
loop_
_entity_poly.entity_id
_entity_poly.type
_entity_poly.pdbx_seq_one_letter_code
_entity_poly.pdbx_strand_id
1 'polypeptide(L)'
;MKAAELIVKCLENEGVKHIFGLPGEEIMDVLDALLDSSIQFVMTRHEQGAAFMADVYGRLTGKAGVCLSTLGPGATNLITGVADAHMDRAPLVALAGQASTDKMHKESHQYLDIIALFRPVTKWNTSLRAASIIPEAIRKAFKLAQTEKPGATLIEIPEDVARLTTDETPLRVQFPHAGPASDEQIDRAARIISQATSPVVLAGNGVARGHASDALVRFADRLNIPVATTFMGKGVIPDNHPMSLGAIGLQAHDLVNCGFDRADVVIAVGYDFVEYSPGSWNPGRDKKIVHVDMSPAEVDASYIVGVGVVGDIAASLDELANRATPRQSARSSKLHQLVRDELEQFRDDKS
;
A
#
# COMPACT_ATOMS: atom_id res chain seq x y z
N MET A 1 11.89 -23.95 23.49
CA MET A 1 11.63 -24.27 22.06
C MET A 1 12.82 -23.79 21.22
N LYS A 2 13.05 -24.30 20.01
CA LYS A 2 14.05 -23.72 19.10
C LYS A 2 13.61 -22.32 18.66
N ALA A 3 14.57 -21.44 18.36
CA ALA A 3 14.31 -20.10 17.84
C ALA A 3 13.54 -20.14 16.51
N ALA A 4 13.82 -21.12 15.65
CA ALA A 4 13.04 -21.36 14.44
C ALA A 4 11.55 -21.66 14.71
N GLU A 5 11.24 -22.48 15.71
CA GLU A 5 9.86 -22.75 16.15
C GLU A 5 9.19 -21.47 16.70
N LEU A 6 9.95 -20.62 17.40
CA LEU A 6 9.47 -19.32 17.86
C LEU A 6 9.17 -18.37 16.69
N ILE A 7 10.03 -18.33 15.66
CA ILE A 7 9.79 -17.55 14.44
C ILE A 7 8.45 -17.96 13.83
N VAL A 8 8.24 -19.26 13.62
CA VAL A 8 6.99 -19.79 13.04
C VAL A 8 5.77 -19.44 13.90
N LYS A 9 5.84 -19.63 15.23
CA LYS A 9 4.75 -19.23 16.15
C LYS A 9 4.45 -17.73 16.10
N CYS A 10 5.46 -16.89 15.95
CA CYS A 10 5.26 -15.45 15.77
C CYS A 10 4.55 -15.15 14.44
N LEU A 11 4.91 -15.83 13.34
CA LEU A 11 4.22 -15.70 12.05
C LEU A 11 2.75 -16.16 12.13
N GLU A 12 2.48 -17.27 12.83
CA GLU A 12 1.11 -17.74 13.07
C GLU A 12 0.29 -16.72 13.87
N ASN A 13 0.90 -16.13 14.90
CA ASN A 13 0.29 -15.09 15.73
C ASN A 13 0.02 -13.79 14.96
N GLU A 14 0.82 -13.48 13.93
CA GLU A 14 0.54 -12.41 12.96
C GLU A 14 -0.55 -12.79 11.94
N GLY A 15 -1.05 -14.03 11.98
CA GLY A 15 -2.11 -14.53 11.12
C GLY A 15 -1.64 -14.91 9.72
N VAL A 16 -0.34 -15.17 9.53
CA VAL A 16 0.21 -15.65 8.26
C VAL A 16 -0.47 -16.96 7.87
N LYS A 17 -0.86 -17.06 6.60
CA LYS A 17 -1.48 -18.27 6.03
C LYS A 17 -0.59 -18.96 5.01
N HIS A 18 0.15 -18.16 4.24
CA HIS A 18 1.01 -18.65 3.18
C HIS A 18 2.39 -18.00 3.30
N ILE A 19 3.43 -18.78 3.08
CA ILE A 19 4.78 -18.28 2.83
C ILE A 19 5.16 -18.73 1.43
N PHE A 20 5.47 -17.76 0.55
CA PHE A 20 5.94 -18.04 -0.80
C PHE A 20 7.46 -18.06 -0.77
N GLY A 21 8.11 -19.08 -1.32
CA GLY A 21 9.58 -19.08 -1.26
C GLY A 21 10.25 -20.18 -2.03
N LEU A 22 11.58 -20.20 -1.92
CA LEU A 22 12.43 -21.28 -2.39
C LEU A 22 13.33 -21.72 -1.23
N PRO A 23 13.41 -23.04 -0.93
CA PRO A 23 14.19 -23.53 0.20
C PRO A 23 15.70 -23.45 -0.08
N GLY A 24 16.50 -23.40 0.99
CA GLY A 24 17.96 -23.46 0.95
C GLY A 24 18.54 -23.78 2.34
N GLU A 25 19.84 -24.09 2.40
CA GLU A 25 20.49 -24.64 3.59
C GLU A 25 20.35 -23.74 4.84
N GLU A 26 20.55 -22.44 4.68
CA GLU A 26 20.62 -21.47 5.78
C GLU A 26 19.26 -21.08 6.36
N ILE A 27 18.18 -21.59 5.78
CA ILE A 27 16.81 -21.40 6.29
C ILE A 27 16.13 -22.73 6.66
N MET A 28 16.87 -23.85 6.64
CA MET A 28 16.34 -25.20 6.88
C MET A 28 15.67 -25.35 8.25
N ASP A 29 16.24 -24.83 9.33
CA ASP A 29 15.62 -24.94 10.67
C ASP A 29 14.22 -24.28 10.70
N VAL A 30 14.00 -23.21 9.94
CA VAL A 30 12.67 -22.55 9.82
C VAL A 30 11.73 -23.38 8.95
N LEU A 31 12.22 -23.97 7.85
CA LEU A 31 11.44 -24.86 7.00
C LEU A 31 11.00 -26.14 7.73
N ASP A 32 11.88 -26.72 8.54
CA ASP A 32 11.58 -27.87 9.39
C ASP A 32 10.49 -27.51 10.42
N ALA A 33 10.59 -26.34 11.06
CA ALA A 33 9.58 -25.86 11.99
C ALA A 33 8.21 -25.58 11.34
N LEU A 34 8.17 -25.30 10.02
CA LEU A 34 6.91 -25.11 9.29
C LEU A 34 6.14 -26.44 9.08
N LEU A 35 6.80 -27.60 9.18
CA LEU A 35 6.13 -28.90 9.03
C LEU A 35 5.06 -29.15 10.10
N ASP A 36 5.25 -28.59 11.29
CA ASP A 36 4.32 -28.68 12.42
C ASP A 36 3.36 -27.47 12.50
N SER A 37 3.36 -26.58 11.51
CA SER A 37 2.58 -25.34 11.47
C SER A 37 1.32 -25.45 10.63
N SER A 38 0.36 -24.57 10.90
CA SER A 38 -0.79 -24.35 10.00
C SER A 38 -0.48 -23.49 8.77
N ILE A 39 0.72 -22.90 8.69
CA ILE A 39 1.16 -22.08 7.57
C ILE A 39 1.49 -22.97 6.37
N GLN A 40 0.90 -22.67 5.22
CA GLN A 40 1.22 -23.38 3.99
C GLN A 40 2.46 -22.76 3.32
N PHE A 41 3.52 -23.56 3.17
CA PHE A 41 4.66 -23.17 2.34
C PHE A 41 4.35 -23.43 0.85
N VAL A 42 4.35 -22.36 0.05
CA VAL A 42 4.13 -22.39 -1.38
C VAL A 42 5.49 -22.31 -2.07
N MET A 43 6.02 -23.47 -2.42
CA MET A 43 7.30 -23.57 -3.12
C MET A 43 7.18 -22.98 -4.53
N THR A 44 8.04 -22.01 -4.82
CA THR A 44 8.12 -21.32 -6.11
C THR A 44 9.25 -21.89 -6.96
N ARG A 45 9.42 -21.37 -8.18
CA ARG A 45 10.55 -21.75 -9.06
C ARG A 45 11.64 -20.68 -9.13
N HIS A 46 11.38 -19.51 -8.54
CA HIS A 46 12.29 -18.37 -8.46
C HIS A 46 11.80 -17.42 -7.38
N GLU A 47 12.68 -16.86 -6.56
CA GLU A 47 12.34 -16.02 -5.41
C GLU A 47 11.63 -14.72 -5.85
N GLN A 48 11.98 -14.18 -7.01
CA GLN A 48 11.23 -13.06 -7.62
C GLN A 48 9.72 -13.36 -7.72
N GLY A 49 9.33 -14.56 -8.16
CA GLY A 49 7.93 -14.97 -8.21
C GLY A 49 7.30 -15.09 -6.82
N ALA A 50 8.07 -15.54 -5.83
CA ALA A 50 7.64 -15.55 -4.44
C ALA A 50 7.36 -14.14 -3.89
N ALA A 51 8.24 -13.19 -4.17
CA ALA A 51 8.07 -11.80 -3.77
C ALA A 51 6.84 -11.16 -4.42
N PHE A 52 6.59 -11.39 -5.72
CA PHE A 52 5.38 -10.88 -6.39
C PHE A 52 4.09 -11.54 -5.88
N MET A 53 4.09 -12.84 -5.56
CA MET A 53 2.93 -13.48 -4.93
C MET A 53 2.64 -12.89 -3.54
N ALA A 54 3.68 -12.60 -2.77
CA ALA A 54 3.55 -11.94 -1.48
C ALA A 54 3.03 -10.48 -1.62
N ASP A 55 3.52 -9.73 -2.61
CA ASP A 55 3.02 -8.38 -2.95
C ASP A 55 1.51 -8.41 -3.22
N VAL A 56 1.08 -9.24 -4.19
CA VAL A 56 -0.32 -9.32 -4.59
C VAL A 56 -1.20 -9.80 -3.42
N TYR A 57 -0.74 -10.76 -2.63
CA TYR A 57 -1.45 -11.17 -1.41
C TYR A 57 -1.62 -9.99 -0.44
N GLY A 58 -0.55 -9.20 -0.25
CA GLY A 58 -0.55 -7.99 0.56
C GLY A 58 -1.59 -6.98 0.10
N ARG A 59 -1.60 -6.69 -1.21
CA ARG A 59 -2.52 -5.75 -1.84
C ARG A 59 -3.98 -6.16 -1.72
N LEU A 60 -4.27 -7.44 -1.92
CA LEU A 60 -5.65 -7.96 -1.92
C LEU A 60 -6.23 -8.09 -0.51
N THR A 61 -5.40 -8.38 0.49
CA THR A 61 -5.88 -8.72 1.84
C THR A 61 -5.67 -7.61 2.87
N GLY A 62 -4.81 -6.63 2.59
CA GLY A 62 -4.33 -5.64 3.55
C GLY A 62 -3.41 -6.21 4.65
N LYS A 63 -3.17 -7.53 4.65
CA LYS A 63 -2.26 -8.21 5.59
C LYS A 63 -0.93 -8.47 4.91
N ALA A 64 0.17 -8.38 5.64
CA ALA A 64 1.49 -8.58 5.03
C ALA A 64 1.63 -9.95 4.37
N GLY A 65 1.91 -9.97 3.06
CA GLY A 65 2.36 -11.18 2.38
C GLY A 65 3.79 -11.53 2.81
N VAL A 66 4.10 -12.82 2.89
CA VAL A 66 5.42 -13.29 3.34
C VAL A 66 6.14 -14.01 2.20
N CYS A 67 7.32 -13.52 1.85
CA CYS A 67 8.24 -14.21 0.95
C CYS A 67 9.49 -14.68 1.69
N LEU A 68 10.06 -15.80 1.26
CA LEU A 68 11.19 -16.45 1.92
C LEU A 68 12.26 -16.89 0.92
N SER A 69 13.52 -16.62 1.24
CA SER A 69 14.69 -17.13 0.54
C SER A 69 15.78 -17.61 1.50
N THR A 70 16.77 -18.32 0.97
CA THR A 70 18.08 -18.45 1.62
C THR A 70 18.91 -17.15 1.47
N LEU A 71 20.19 -17.19 1.86
CA LEU A 71 21.15 -16.09 1.74
C LEU A 71 21.57 -15.79 0.30
N GLY A 72 22.41 -14.77 0.14
CA GLY A 72 23.14 -14.48 -1.10
C GLY A 72 22.23 -14.40 -2.33
N PRO A 73 22.36 -15.30 -3.32
CA PRO A 73 21.58 -15.25 -4.56
C PRO A 73 20.06 -15.30 -4.30
N GLY A 74 19.61 -16.09 -3.32
CA GLY A 74 18.19 -16.18 -2.99
C GLY A 74 17.64 -14.84 -2.49
N ALA A 75 18.36 -14.19 -1.58
CA ALA A 75 18.02 -12.86 -1.10
C ALA A 75 18.09 -11.83 -2.24
N THR A 76 19.12 -11.84 -3.08
CA THR A 76 19.20 -10.90 -4.22
C THR A 76 18.07 -11.09 -5.23
N ASN A 77 17.56 -12.32 -5.40
CA ASN A 77 16.45 -12.61 -6.30
C ASN A 77 15.10 -12.09 -5.77
N LEU A 78 14.95 -11.87 -4.46
CA LEU A 78 13.75 -11.25 -3.88
C LEU A 78 13.68 -9.74 -4.18
N ILE A 79 14.81 -9.07 -4.43
CA ILE A 79 14.90 -7.60 -4.35
C ILE A 79 13.90 -6.88 -5.24
N THR A 80 13.68 -7.35 -6.48
CA THR A 80 12.78 -6.70 -7.43
C THR A 80 11.34 -6.73 -6.94
N GLY A 81 10.84 -7.89 -6.51
CA GLY A 81 9.45 -7.98 -6.03
C GLY A 81 9.24 -7.30 -4.69
N VAL A 82 10.27 -7.27 -3.83
CA VAL A 82 10.21 -6.50 -2.57
C VAL A 82 10.20 -4.99 -2.83
N ALA A 83 11.00 -4.52 -3.78
CA ALA A 83 11.01 -3.12 -4.20
C ALA A 83 9.67 -2.70 -4.82
N ASP A 84 9.11 -3.54 -5.69
CA ASP A 84 7.79 -3.35 -6.28
C ASP A 84 6.72 -3.18 -5.20
N ALA A 85 6.62 -4.14 -4.26
CA ALA A 85 5.68 -4.06 -3.14
C ALA A 85 5.85 -2.78 -2.30
N HIS A 86 7.10 -2.36 -2.07
CA HIS A 86 7.40 -1.16 -1.29
C HIS A 86 6.96 0.12 -2.02
N MET A 87 7.23 0.23 -3.33
CA MET A 87 6.85 1.37 -4.15
C MET A 87 5.33 1.48 -4.31
N ASP A 88 4.66 0.35 -4.48
CA ASP A 88 3.21 0.26 -4.69
C ASP A 88 2.39 0.27 -3.39
N ARG A 89 3.06 0.45 -2.25
CA ARG A 89 2.44 0.49 -0.91
C ARG A 89 1.70 -0.79 -0.53
N ALA A 90 2.24 -1.95 -0.94
CA ALA A 90 1.74 -3.25 -0.53
C ALA A 90 2.46 -3.73 0.75
N PRO A 91 1.72 -4.23 1.76
CA PRO A 91 2.33 -4.77 2.96
C PRO A 91 3.03 -6.09 2.65
N LEU A 92 4.34 -6.16 2.93
CA LEU A 92 5.16 -7.35 2.69
C LEU A 92 6.21 -7.54 3.79
N VAL A 93 6.46 -8.77 4.18
CA VAL A 93 7.58 -9.16 5.05
C VAL A 93 8.45 -10.19 4.33
N ALA A 94 9.67 -9.81 3.99
CA ALA A 94 10.66 -10.70 3.41
C ALA A 94 11.49 -11.37 4.52
N LEU A 95 11.64 -12.69 4.43
CA LEU A 95 12.50 -13.49 5.30
C LEU A 95 13.68 -13.99 4.48
N ALA A 96 14.91 -13.70 4.91
CA ALA A 96 16.11 -14.14 4.23
C ALA A 96 17.02 -14.90 5.20
N GLY A 97 17.40 -16.12 4.86
CA GLY A 97 18.46 -16.84 5.57
C GLY A 97 19.80 -16.10 5.47
N GLN A 98 20.71 -16.39 6.40
CA GLN A 98 22.07 -15.85 6.40
C GLN A 98 23.05 -16.84 7.02
N ALA A 99 24.32 -16.76 6.60
CA ALA A 99 25.41 -17.55 7.16
C ALA A 99 25.55 -17.33 8.68
N SER A 100 26.11 -18.33 9.36
CA SER A 100 26.37 -18.26 10.81
C SER A 100 27.13 -16.99 11.20
N THR A 101 26.83 -16.42 12.37
CA THR A 101 27.44 -15.16 12.83
C THR A 101 28.97 -15.21 12.94
N ASP A 102 29.56 -16.38 13.20
CA ASP A 102 31.01 -16.61 13.26
C ASP A 102 31.70 -16.63 11.87
N LYS A 103 30.93 -16.77 10.78
CA LYS A 103 31.43 -16.78 9.39
C LYS A 103 31.34 -15.42 8.70
N MET A 104 30.55 -14.48 9.23
CA MET A 104 30.22 -13.20 8.57
C MET A 104 31.40 -12.25 8.34
N HIS A 105 32.48 -12.37 9.12
CA HIS A 105 33.68 -11.54 8.96
C HIS A 105 34.66 -12.08 7.91
N LYS A 106 34.40 -13.27 7.36
CA LYS A 106 35.25 -13.96 6.40
C LYS A 106 34.67 -13.79 4.99
N GLU A 107 35.50 -14.01 3.98
CA GLU A 107 35.02 -14.33 2.64
C GLU A 107 34.33 -15.71 2.69
N SER A 108 33.05 -15.71 3.00
CA SER A 108 32.23 -16.91 3.13
C SER A 108 31.34 -17.11 1.91
N HIS A 109 31.05 -18.37 1.58
CA HIS A 109 30.23 -18.69 0.43
C HIS A 109 28.86 -18.01 0.54
N GLN A 110 28.47 -17.27 -0.49
CA GLN A 110 27.18 -16.56 -0.61
C GLN A 110 26.89 -15.50 0.46
N TYR A 111 27.83 -15.18 1.35
CA TYR A 111 27.67 -14.08 2.30
C TYR A 111 27.58 -12.74 1.56
N LEU A 112 26.55 -11.96 1.91
CA LEU A 112 26.31 -10.61 1.41
C LEU A 112 25.66 -9.79 2.53
N ASP A 113 25.90 -8.47 2.56
CA ASP A 113 25.17 -7.55 3.44
C ASP A 113 23.74 -7.33 2.91
N ILE A 114 22.85 -8.27 3.25
CA ILE A 114 21.43 -8.24 2.85
C ILE A 114 20.73 -7.01 3.43
N ILE A 115 21.10 -6.61 4.65
CA ILE A 115 20.51 -5.44 5.32
C ILE A 115 20.80 -4.15 4.55
N ALA A 116 22.05 -3.95 4.12
CA ALA A 116 22.40 -2.79 3.31
C ALA A 116 21.73 -2.83 1.93
N LEU A 117 21.68 -4.01 1.31
CA LEU A 117 21.07 -4.20 -0.01
C LEU A 117 19.57 -3.86 -0.02
N PHE A 118 18.84 -4.25 1.02
CA PHE A 118 17.39 -4.05 1.11
C PHE A 118 16.97 -2.73 1.76
N ARG A 119 17.90 -1.98 2.36
CA ARG A 119 17.61 -0.69 3.02
C ARG A 119 16.86 0.32 2.13
N PRO A 120 17.20 0.52 0.84
CA PRO A 120 16.49 1.50 0.01
C PRO A 120 15.11 1.03 -0.47
N VAL A 121 14.77 -0.25 -0.31
CA VAL A 121 13.55 -0.88 -0.84
C VAL A 121 12.67 -1.47 0.25
N THR A 122 12.89 -1.08 1.51
CA THR A 122 12.08 -1.50 2.66
C THR A 122 11.86 -0.33 3.63
N LYS A 123 10.73 -0.32 4.32
CA LYS A 123 10.44 0.62 5.41
C LYS A 123 11.35 0.39 6.61
N TRP A 124 11.71 -0.88 6.83
CA TRP A 124 12.53 -1.30 7.95
C TRP A 124 13.11 -2.68 7.65
N ASN A 125 14.35 -2.89 8.09
CA ASN A 125 14.98 -4.18 8.04
C ASN A 125 15.84 -4.43 9.28
N THR A 126 16.04 -5.70 9.63
CA THR A 126 16.94 -6.10 10.72
C THR A 126 17.45 -7.51 10.56
N SER A 127 18.51 -7.82 11.29
CA SER A 127 19.10 -9.16 11.41
C SER A 127 18.87 -9.69 12.81
N LEU A 128 18.38 -10.91 12.93
CA LEU A 128 18.15 -11.55 14.22
C LEU A 128 19.49 -11.97 14.81
N ARG A 129 19.94 -11.27 15.85
CA ARG A 129 21.23 -11.53 16.53
C ARG A 129 21.10 -12.35 17.82
N ALA A 130 19.89 -12.54 18.33
CA ALA A 130 19.61 -13.31 19.53
C ALA A 130 18.19 -13.88 19.48
N ALA A 131 17.96 -15.02 20.13
CA ALA A 131 16.62 -15.61 20.21
C ALA A 131 15.62 -14.73 20.98
N SER A 132 16.10 -13.92 21.93
CA SER A 132 15.26 -13.04 22.75
C SER A 132 14.58 -11.91 21.98
N ILE A 133 15.17 -11.46 20.86
CA ILE A 133 14.63 -10.33 20.09
C ILE A 133 13.61 -10.75 19.03
N ILE A 134 13.42 -12.05 18.81
CA ILE A 134 12.57 -12.60 17.74
C ILE A 134 11.12 -12.07 17.83
N PRO A 135 10.44 -12.11 18.99
CA PRO A 135 9.05 -11.65 19.08
C PRO A 135 8.91 -10.16 18.77
N GLU A 136 9.84 -9.33 19.24
CA GLU A 136 9.85 -7.89 18.99
C GLU A 136 10.13 -7.56 17.52
N ALA A 137 11.13 -8.20 16.92
CA ALA A 137 11.52 -7.98 15.55
C ALA A 137 10.41 -8.37 14.57
N ILE A 138 9.78 -9.54 14.78
CA ILE A 138 8.66 -9.98 13.94
C ILE A 138 7.46 -9.05 14.12
N ARG A 139 7.05 -8.75 15.36
CA ARG A 139 5.93 -7.83 15.60
C ARG A 139 6.17 -6.46 14.97
N LYS A 140 7.40 -5.94 15.06
CA LYS A 140 7.77 -4.66 14.45
C LYS A 140 7.74 -4.71 12.93
N ALA A 141 8.26 -5.77 12.30
CA ALA A 141 8.22 -5.95 10.84
C ALA A 141 6.77 -5.89 10.33
N PHE A 142 5.89 -6.73 10.89
CA PHE A 142 4.49 -6.79 10.47
C PHE A 142 3.74 -5.48 10.75
N LYS A 143 3.95 -4.86 11.92
CA LYS A 143 3.37 -3.55 12.24
C LYS A 143 3.77 -2.51 11.22
N LEU A 144 5.06 -2.36 10.93
CA LEU A 144 5.56 -1.35 9.99
C LEU A 144 5.15 -1.64 8.56
N ALA A 145 5.14 -2.92 8.15
CA ALA A 145 4.70 -3.30 6.81
C ALA A 145 3.24 -2.90 6.54
N GLN A 146 2.37 -3.00 7.54
CA GLN A 146 0.93 -2.75 7.42
C GLN A 146 0.49 -1.33 7.82
N THR A 147 1.31 -0.59 8.56
CA THR A 147 0.97 0.78 8.98
C THR A 147 1.02 1.73 7.79
N GLU A 148 0.02 2.59 7.63
CA GLU A 148 -0.05 3.55 6.51
C GLU A 148 1.14 4.53 6.50
N LYS A 149 1.77 4.79 5.34
CA LYS A 149 1.58 4.07 4.07
C LYS A 149 2.23 2.68 4.12
N PRO A 150 1.57 1.58 3.73
CA PRO A 150 2.13 0.23 3.83
C PRO A 150 3.35 0.08 2.93
N GLY A 151 4.08 -1.01 3.11
CA GLY A 151 5.24 -1.32 2.28
C GLY A 151 6.01 -2.53 2.78
N ALA A 152 7.13 -2.83 2.14
CA ALA A 152 7.93 -3.98 2.52
C ALA A 152 8.79 -3.76 3.77
N THR A 153 9.06 -4.86 4.49
CA THR A 153 10.09 -4.97 5.52
C THR A 153 10.91 -6.25 5.31
N LEU A 154 12.09 -6.34 5.91
CA LEU A 154 12.92 -7.54 5.81
C LEU A 154 13.49 -7.99 7.17
N ILE A 155 13.47 -9.29 7.41
CA ILE A 155 14.15 -9.94 8.53
C ILE A 155 15.19 -10.90 7.98
N GLU A 156 16.45 -10.65 8.30
CA GLU A 156 17.56 -11.57 8.06
C GLU A 156 17.70 -12.55 9.24
N ILE A 157 17.85 -13.84 8.94
CA ILE A 157 17.83 -14.95 9.89
C ILE A 157 19.15 -15.73 9.76
N PRO A 158 20.15 -15.46 10.61
CA PRO A 158 21.35 -16.29 10.69
C PRO A 158 21.04 -17.73 11.10
N GLU A 159 21.63 -18.72 10.41
CA GLU A 159 21.39 -20.15 10.64
C GLU A 159 21.70 -20.59 12.09
N ASP A 160 22.73 -20.02 12.72
CA ASP A 160 23.13 -20.34 14.09
C ASP A 160 22.15 -19.79 15.12
N VAL A 161 21.57 -18.62 14.84
CA VAL A 161 20.54 -18.01 15.69
C VAL A 161 19.24 -18.81 15.63
N ALA A 162 18.87 -19.33 14.46
CA ALA A 162 17.67 -20.17 14.30
C ALA A 162 17.72 -21.47 15.12
N ARG A 163 18.92 -21.97 15.45
CA ARG A 163 19.15 -23.18 16.26
C ARG A 163 19.14 -22.95 17.76
N LEU A 164 19.24 -21.71 18.23
CA LEU A 164 19.26 -21.39 19.65
C LEU A 164 17.97 -21.84 20.35
N THR A 165 18.05 -22.16 21.63
CA THR A 165 16.89 -22.48 22.47
C THR A 165 16.41 -21.23 23.22
N THR A 166 15.10 -21.08 23.35
CA THR A 166 14.49 -19.97 24.07
C THR A 166 13.13 -20.34 24.66
N ASP A 167 12.74 -19.62 25.71
CA ASP A 167 11.43 -19.69 26.37
C ASP A 167 10.56 -18.45 26.08
N GLU A 168 11.02 -17.57 25.18
CA GLU A 168 10.24 -16.43 24.71
C GLU A 168 8.94 -16.84 24.02
N THR A 169 7.99 -15.92 23.97
CA THR A 169 6.67 -16.14 23.38
C THR A 169 6.26 -15.01 22.43
N PRO A 170 5.37 -15.27 21.46
CA PRO A 170 4.88 -14.23 20.56
C PRO A 170 4.24 -13.05 21.30
N LEU A 171 4.48 -11.84 20.81
CA LEU A 171 3.86 -10.64 21.36
C LEU A 171 2.41 -10.50 20.92
N ARG A 172 1.58 -9.88 21.76
CA ARG A 172 0.20 -9.54 21.39
C ARG A 172 0.17 -8.63 20.16
N VAL A 173 -0.60 -9.04 19.14
CA VAL A 173 -0.87 -8.19 17.97
C VAL A 173 -1.91 -7.13 18.34
N GLN A 174 -1.64 -5.89 17.93
CA GLN A 174 -2.54 -4.75 18.08
C GLN A 174 -2.54 -3.96 16.77
N PHE A 175 -3.72 -3.48 16.39
CA PHE A 175 -3.94 -2.60 15.25
C PHE A 175 -4.51 -1.27 15.76
N PRO A 176 -3.88 -0.13 15.49
CA PRO A 176 -4.48 1.16 15.79
C PRO A 176 -5.69 1.38 14.87
N HIS A 177 -6.78 1.90 15.43
CA HIS A 177 -7.91 2.41 14.64
C HIS A 177 -7.80 3.93 14.61
N ALA A 178 -7.77 4.53 13.42
CA ALA A 178 -7.84 5.96 13.25
C ALA A 178 -9.31 6.41 13.26
N GLY A 179 -9.61 7.51 13.94
CA GLY A 179 -10.87 8.22 13.76
C GLY A 179 -10.81 9.14 12.54
N PRO A 180 -11.90 9.90 12.26
CA PRO A 180 -11.86 10.95 11.26
C PRO A 180 -10.83 12.02 11.61
N ALA A 181 -10.50 12.87 10.63
CA ALA A 181 -9.72 14.08 10.89
C ALA A 181 -10.44 15.01 11.88
N SER A 182 -9.72 16.01 12.41
CA SER A 182 -10.31 16.93 13.39
C SER A 182 -11.47 17.74 12.79
N ASP A 183 -12.42 18.14 13.64
CA ASP A 183 -13.57 18.96 13.20
C ASP A 183 -13.13 20.24 12.49
N GLU A 184 -12.05 20.88 12.93
CA GLU A 184 -11.51 22.07 12.29
C GLU A 184 -11.01 21.80 10.87
N GLN A 185 -10.33 20.66 10.64
CA GLN A 185 -9.86 20.25 9.33
C GLN A 185 -11.05 19.94 8.41
N ILE A 186 -12.03 19.19 8.90
CA ILE A 186 -13.25 18.84 8.17
C ILE A 186 -14.04 20.11 7.81
N ASP A 187 -14.26 21.03 8.76
CA ASP A 187 -15.02 22.27 8.52
C ASP A 187 -14.32 23.19 7.53
N ARG A 188 -12.98 23.25 7.55
CA ARG A 188 -12.20 24.00 6.56
C ARG A 188 -12.30 23.37 5.18
N ALA A 189 -12.19 22.05 5.08
CA ALA A 189 -12.35 21.33 3.82
C ALA A 189 -13.77 21.45 3.26
N ALA A 190 -14.80 21.27 4.08
CA ALA A 190 -16.20 21.42 3.69
C ALA A 190 -16.50 22.82 3.15
N ARG A 191 -15.92 23.88 3.75
CA ARG A 191 -16.03 25.25 3.23
C ARG A 191 -15.38 25.41 1.86
N ILE A 192 -14.16 24.88 1.67
CA ILE A 192 -13.47 24.93 0.37
C ILE A 192 -14.30 24.20 -0.70
N ILE A 193 -14.81 23.01 -0.38
CA ILE A 193 -15.64 22.20 -1.29
C ILE A 193 -16.95 22.91 -1.63
N SER A 194 -17.63 23.51 -0.65
CA SER A 194 -18.91 24.20 -0.84
C SER A 194 -18.78 25.48 -1.68
N GLN A 195 -17.62 26.13 -1.66
CA GLN A 195 -17.32 27.33 -2.46
C GLN A 195 -16.82 27.00 -3.87
N ALA A 196 -16.55 25.73 -4.16
CA ALA A 196 -15.98 25.31 -5.44
C ALA A 196 -16.99 25.45 -6.59
N THR A 197 -16.54 26.01 -7.71
CA THR A 197 -17.32 26.15 -8.93
C THR A 197 -17.21 24.93 -9.83
N SER A 198 -16.12 24.18 -9.76
CA SER A 198 -15.87 22.96 -10.54
C SER A 198 -14.98 21.98 -9.78
N PRO A 199 -15.41 21.47 -8.60
CA PRO A 199 -14.62 20.47 -7.88
C PRO A 199 -14.59 19.14 -8.65
N VAL A 200 -13.48 18.42 -8.51
CA VAL A 200 -13.32 17.04 -8.98
C VAL A 200 -12.61 16.23 -7.89
N VAL A 201 -12.99 14.95 -7.73
CA VAL A 201 -12.27 14.01 -6.89
C VAL A 201 -11.19 13.30 -7.71
N LEU A 202 -9.98 13.23 -7.16
CA LEU A 202 -8.92 12.34 -7.60
C LEU A 202 -8.77 11.22 -6.57
N ALA A 203 -9.30 10.04 -6.89
CA ALA A 203 -9.28 8.88 -5.99
C ALA A 203 -8.08 7.98 -6.31
N GLY A 204 -7.20 7.77 -5.34
CA GLY A 204 -6.06 6.86 -5.44
C GLY A 204 -6.28 5.51 -4.76
N ASN A 205 -5.22 4.70 -4.75
CA ASN A 205 -5.20 3.37 -4.15
C ASN A 205 -5.53 3.39 -2.64
N GLY A 206 -5.28 4.51 -1.94
CA GLY A 206 -5.61 4.66 -0.53
C GLY A 206 -7.10 4.48 -0.22
N VAL A 207 -7.99 4.74 -1.17
CA VAL A 207 -9.43 4.46 -0.99
C VAL A 207 -9.71 2.97 -0.89
N ALA A 208 -9.06 2.15 -1.74
CA ALA A 208 -9.20 0.70 -1.71
C ALA A 208 -8.61 0.13 -0.40
N ARG A 209 -7.39 0.55 -0.05
CA ARG A 209 -6.70 0.11 1.18
C ARG A 209 -7.45 0.49 2.45
N GLY A 210 -8.03 1.69 2.48
CA GLY A 210 -8.85 2.18 3.59
C GLY A 210 -10.28 1.66 3.60
N HIS A 211 -10.65 0.73 2.70
CA HIS A 211 -12.01 0.22 2.55
C HIS A 211 -13.08 1.33 2.42
N ALA A 212 -12.74 2.43 1.75
CA ALA A 212 -13.54 3.65 1.71
C ALA A 212 -14.38 3.81 0.42
N SER A 213 -14.53 2.73 -0.37
CA SER A 213 -15.25 2.78 -1.67
C SER A 213 -16.71 3.21 -1.49
N ASP A 214 -17.43 2.63 -0.52
CA ASP A 214 -18.83 2.99 -0.27
C ASP A 214 -18.98 4.43 0.23
N ALA A 215 -18.04 4.89 1.07
CA ALA A 215 -18.01 6.27 1.56
C ALA A 215 -17.72 7.26 0.43
N LEU A 216 -16.82 6.92 -0.48
CA LEU A 216 -16.53 7.71 -1.69
C LEU A 216 -17.77 7.82 -2.59
N VAL A 217 -18.50 6.72 -2.81
CA VAL A 217 -19.76 6.74 -3.59
C VAL A 217 -20.79 7.64 -2.91
N ARG A 218 -21.03 7.48 -1.61
CA ARG A 218 -21.97 8.34 -0.86
C ARG A 218 -21.57 9.81 -0.92
N PHE A 219 -20.28 10.10 -0.78
CA PHE A 219 -19.73 11.46 -0.88
C PHE A 219 -19.99 12.06 -2.26
N ALA A 220 -19.67 11.31 -3.32
CA ALA A 220 -19.86 11.74 -4.70
C ALA A 220 -21.34 11.99 -5.03
N ASP A 221 -22.24 11.10 -4.61
CA ASP A 221 -23.69 11.22 -4.79
C ASP A 221 -24.26 12.41 -4.02
N ARG A 222 -23.92 12.51 -2.74
CA ARG A 222 -24.45 13.53 -1.86
C ARG A 222 -24.08 14.93 -2.32
N LEU A 223 -22.84 15.11 -2.77
CA LEU A 223 -22.34 16.42 -3.18
C LEU A 223 -22.44 16.66 -4.69
N ASN A 224 -22.78 15.64 -5.47
CA ASN A 224 -22.82 15.68 -6.94
C ASN A 224 -21.47 16.15 -7.51
N ILE A 225 -20.39 15.48 -7.08
CA ILE A 225 -19.00 15.77 -7.48
C ILE A 225 -18.46 14.58 -8.29
N PRO A 226 -17.93 14.82 -9.50
CA PRO A 226 -17.38 13.75 -10.33
C PRO A 226 -16.06 13.21 -9.77
N VAL A 227 -15.80 11.93 -10.01
CA VAL A 227 -14.67 11.16 -9.49
C VAL A 227 -13.87 10.59 -10.66
N ALA A 228 -12.59 10.96 -10.74
CA ALA A 228 -11.60 10.26 -11.55
C ALA A 228 -10.72 9.41 -10.63
N THR A 229 -10.32 8.23 -11.10
CA THR A 229 -9.41 7.35 -10.34
C THR A 229 -8.02 7.37 -10.94
N THR A 230 -6.99 7.13 -10.15
CA THR A 230 -5.71 6.66 -10.71
C THR A 230 -5.87 5.24 -11.28
N PHE A 231 -4.82 4.67 -11.90
CA PHE A 231 -4.86 3.26 -12.29
C PHE A 231 -4.95 2.32 -11.10
N MET A 232 -4.19 2.57 -10.03
CA MET A 232 -4.24 1.73 -8.83
C MET A 232 -5.52 1.96 -8.01
N GLY A 233 -6.16 3.13 -8.15
CA GLY A 233 -7.48 3.42 -7.59
C GLY A 233 -8.64 2.89 -8.43
N LYS A 234 -8.40 2.23 -9.57
CA LYS A 234 -9.49 1.72 -10.41
C LYS A 234 -10.33 0.69 -9.63
N GLY A 235 -11.66 0.84 -9.69
CA GLY A 235 -12.62 -0.04 -9.02
C GLY A 235 -13.12 0.46 -7.66
N VAL A 236 -12.57 1.57 -7.14
CA VAL A 236 -13.08 2.20 -5.90
C VAL A 236 -14.41 2.93 -6.07
N ILE A 237 -14.83 3.13 -7.32
CA ILE A 237 -16.16 3.58 -7.73
C ILE A 237 -16.59 2.74 -8.93
N PRO A 238 -17.88 2.35 -9.06
CA PRO A 238 -18.34 1.59 -10.22
C PRO A 238 -18.13 2.37 -11.53
N ASP A 239 -17.60 1.72 -12.57
CA ASP A 239 -17.34 2.35 -13.88
C ASP A 239 -18.63 2.85 -14.56
N ASN A 240 -19.79 2.27 -14.22
CA ASN A 240 -21.10 2.70 -14.71
C ASN A 240 -21.78 3.76 -13.81
N HIS A 241 -21.11 4.20 -12.74
CA HIS A 241 -21.66 5.20 -11.84
C HIS A 241 -21.75 6.56 -12.54
N PRO A 242 -22.84 7.33 -12.39
CA PRO A 242 -23.02 8.62 -13.08
C PRO A 242 -21.93 9.66 -12.77
N MET A 243 -21.29 9.56 -11.60
CA MET A 243 -20.18 10.44 -11.20
C MET A 243 -18.80 9.91 -11.60
N SER A 244 -18.68 8.69 -12.15
CA SER A 244 -17.37 8.15 -12.55
C SER A 244 -16.89 8.80 -13.85
N LEU A 245 -15.69 9.36 -13.86
CA LEU A 245 -15.02 9.88 -15.05
C LEU A 245 -14.06 8.86 -15.68
N GLY A 246 -13.82 7.71 -15.03
CA GLY A 246 -12.80 6.76 -15.44
C GLY A 246 -11.42 7.06 -14.86
N ALA A 247 -10.41 6.39 -15.41
CA ALA A 247 -9.05 6.42 -14.87
C ALA A 247 -8.19 7.50 -15.56
N ILE A 248 -7.33 8.15 -14.78
CA ILE A 248 -6.29 9.07 -15.22
C ILE A 248 -4.91 8.49 -14.87
N GLY A 249 -3.90 8.69 -15.74
CA GLY A 249 -2.54 8.24 -15.43
C GLY A 249 -1.57 8.13 -16.62
N LEU A 250 -2.06 8.06 -17.85
CA LEU A 250 -1.22 8.07 -19.06
C LEU A 250 -1.29 9.45 -19.75
N GLN A 251 -0.16 9.91 -20.29
CA GLN A 251 0.01 11.23 -20.92
C GLN A 251 -0.64 11.37 -22.32
N ALA A 252 -1.81 10.76 -22.51
CA ALA A 252 -2.69 11.12 -23.61
C ALA A 252 -3.65 12.20 -23.10
N HIS A 253 -3.95 13.22 -23.92
CA HIS A 253 -4.94 14.26 -23.62
C HIS A 253 -6.37 13.69 -23.61
N ASP A 254 -6.62 12.76 -22.70
CA ASP A 254 -7.87 12.03 -22.49
C ASP A 254 -8.98 12.98 -22.01
N LEU A 255 -10.24 12.67 -22.32
CA LEU A 255 -11.41 13.44 -21.90
C LEU A 255 -11.47 13.63 -20.38
N VAL A 256 -10.94 12.68 -19.61
CA VAL A 256 -10.83 12.79 -18.15
C VAL A 256 -10.03 14.03 -17.73
N ASN A 257 -8.96 14.39 -18.46
CA ASN A 257 -8.14 15.56 -18.18
C ASN A 257 -8.92 16.87 -18.31
N CYS A 258 -9.93 16.93 -19.17
CA CYS A 258 -10.78 18.12 -19.30
C CYS A 258 -11.52 18.45 -17.99
N GLY A 259 -11.78 17.45 -17.15
CA GLY A 259 -12.30 17.64 -15.80
C GLY A 259 -11.33 18.38 -14.90
N PHE A 260 -10.04 18.01 -14.95
CA PHE A 260 -8.97 18.63 -14.16
C PHE A 260 -8.57 20.01 -14.68
N ASP A 261 -8.48 20.20 -16.00
CA ASP A 261 -8.15 21.50 -16.61
C ASP A 261 -9.10 22.61 -16.14
N ARG A 262 -10.38 22.27 -15.98
CA ARG A 262 -11.44 23.21 -15.55
C ARG A 262 -11.64 23.25 -14.04
N ALA A 263 -11.00 22.36 -13.29
CA ALA A 263 -11.20 22.27 -11.86
C ALA A 263 -10.52 23.43 -11.12
N ASP A 264 -11.27 24.06 -10.22
CA ASP A 264 -10.77 25.06 -9.26
C ASP A 264 -10.41 24.43 -7.90
N VAL A 265 -11.04 23.30 -7.57
CA VAL A 265 -10.73 22.47 -6.40
C VAL A 265 -10.50 21.02 -6.82
N VAL A 266 -9.41 20.42 -6.35
CA VAL A 266 -9.17 18.97 -6.46
C VAL A 266 -9.22 18.36 -5.07
N ILE A 267 -10.10 17.37 -4.91
CA ILE A 267 -10.26 16.61 -3.67
C ILE A 267 -9.50 15.30 -3.88
N ALA A 268 -8.25 15.27 -3.43
CA ALA A 268 -7.37 14.13 -3.58
C ALA A 268 -7.58 13.16 -2.42
N VAL A 269 -8.21 12.02 -2.69
CA VAL A 269 -8.65 11.04 -1.69
C VAL A 269 -7.80 9.79 -1.81
N GLY A 270 -7.02 9.47 -0.77
CA GLY A 270 -6.12 8.31 -0.76
C GLY A 270 -5.12 8.31 -1.91
N TYR A 271 -4.73 9.49 -2.40
CA TYR A 271 -3.89 9.68 -3.57
C TYR A 271 -2.40 9.65 -3.21
N ASP A 272 -1.63 8.84 -3.93
CA ASP A 272 -0.16 8.79 -3.85
C ASP A 272 0.49 9.30 -5.16
N PHE A 273 1.62 10.01 -5.03
CA PHE A 273 2.34 10.59 -6.16
C PHE A 273 2.97 9.52 -7.06
N VAL A 274 3.21 8.32 -6.51
CA VAL A 274 3.68 7.16 -7.29
C VAL A 274 2.68 6.76 -8.37
N GLU A 275 1.39 7.06 -8.18
CA GLU A 275 0.32 6.64 -9.09
C GLU A 275 0.21 7.55 -10.31
N TYR A 276 0.38 8.85 -10.10
CA TYR A 276 0.34 9.86 -11.15
C TYR A 276 0.95 11.17 -10.64
N SER A 277 1.85 11.81 -11.38
CA SER A 277 2.55 13.01 -10.89
C SER A 277 1.62 14.24 -10.80
N PRO A 278 1.66 15.03 -9.70
CA PRO A 278 0.91 16.29 -9.58
C PRO A 278 1.14 17.28 -10.73
N GLY A 279 2.36 17.34 -11.27
CA GLY A 279 2.68 18.20 -12.42
C GLY A 279 1.92 17.84 -13.70
N SER A 280 1.41 16.61 -13.80
CA SER A 280 0.68 16.14 -14.99
C SER A 280 -0.79 16.58 -15.00
N TRP A 281 -1.42 16.79 -13.83
CA TRP A 281 -2.82 17.25 -13.73
C TRP A 281 -2.98 18.65 -13.12
N ASN A 282 -1.93 19.18 -12.49
CA ASN A 282 -1.87 20.56 -11.98
C ASN A 282 -0.58 21.30 -12.46
N PRO A 283 -0.33 21.37 -13.78
CA PRO A 283 0.85 22.07 -14.31
C PRO A 283 0.83 23.57 -14.00
N GLY A 284 -0.37 24.19 -13.96
CA GLY A 284 -0.56 25.61 -13.69
C GLY A 284 -0.47 26.00 -12.21
N ARG A 285 -0.47 25.02 -11.30
CA ARG A 285 -0.41 25.23 -9.83
C ARG A 285 -1.50 26.17 -9.31
N ASP A 286 -2.64 26.18 -9.98
CA ASP A 286 -3.74 27.12 -9.77
C ASP A 286 -4.91 26.52 -8.98
N LYS A 287 -4.89 25.20 -8.79
CA LYS A 287 -5.95 24.43 -8.11
C LYS A 287 -5.79 24.46 -6.61
N LYS A 288 -6.89 24.66 -5.88
CA LYS A 288 -6.94 24.44 -4.43
C LYS A 288 -7.06 22.94 -4.15
N ILE A 289 -6.17 22.40 -3.32
CA ILE A 289 -6.14 20.95 -3.04
C ILE A 289 -6.67 20.67 -1.65
N VAL A 290 -7.69 19.81 -1.56
CA VAL A 290 -8.14 19.15 -0.34
C VAL A 290 -7.54 17.76 -0.34
N HIS A 291 -6.60 17.49 0.56
CA HIS A 291 -5.95 16.18 0.67
C HIS A 291 -6.61 15.37 1.77
N VAL A 292 -7.23 14.24 1.42
CA VAL A 292 -7.90 13.32 2.34
C VAL A 292 -7.13 12.01 2.34
N ASP A 293 -6.41 11.72 3.42
CA ASP A 293 -5.57 10.51 3.53
C ASP A 293 -5.30 10.17 5.00
N MET A 294 -4.78 8.98 5.28
CA MET A 294 -4.35 8.54 6.61
C MET A 294 -3.00 9.16 7.04
N SER A 295 -2.24 9.68 6.08
CA SER A 295 -0.95 10.33 6.29
C SER A 295 -0.95 11.75 5.74
N PRO A 296 -0.10 12.66 6.26
CA PRO A 296 0.11 13.96 5.63
C PRO A 296 0.59 13.82 4.18
N ALA A 297 0.24 14.81 3.34
CA ALA A 297 0.69 14.88 1.97
C ALA A 297 2.21 15.04 1.85
N GLU A 298 2.78 14.48 0.79
CA GLU A 298 4.15 14.75 0.38
C GLU A 298 4.28 16.18 -0.20
N VAL A 299 5.50 16.73 -0.17
CA VAL A 299 5.79 18.07 -0.67
C VAL A 299 6.10 18.02 -2.17
N ASP A 300 5.28 18.70 -2.97
CA ASP A 300 5.55 18.91 -4.40
C ASP A 300 5.07 20.30 -4.84
N ALA A 301 5.79 20.90 -5.80
CA ALA A 301 5.50 22.25 -6.26
C ALA A 301 4.15 22.39 -6.99
N SER A 302 3.64 21.29 -7.55
CA SER A 302 2.31 21.18 -8.17
C SER A 302 1.26 20.56 -7.23
N TYR A 303 1.61 20.27 -5.97
CA TYR A 303 0.69 19.74 -4.96
C TYR A 303 0.64 20.62 -3.70
N ILE A 304 0.28 21.90 -3.87
CA ILE A 304 0.18 22.85 -2.76
C ILE A 304 -1.14 22.63 -2.02
N VAL A 305 -1.07 21.95 -0.87
CA VAL A 305 -2.25 21.58 -0.07
C VAL A 305 -2.91 22.82 0.54
N GLY A 306 -4.18 23.03 0.20
CA GLY A 306 -5.02 24.06 0.81
C GLY A 306 -5.54 23.65 2.19
N VAL A 307 -5.87 22.38 2.37
CA VAL A 307 -6.18 21.76 3.67
C VAL A 307 -5.90 20.26 3.62
N GLY A 308 -5.25 19.74 4.66
CA GLY A 308 -5.10 18.31 4.88
C GLY A 308 -6.17 17.81 5.85
N VAL A 309 -6.89 16.79 5.44
CA VAL A 309 -7.87 16.00 6.21
C VAL A 309 -7.18 14.67 6.49
N VAL A 310 -6.43 14.63 7.60
CA VAL A 310 -5.58 13.49 7.96
C VAL A 310 -6.29 12.64 9.00
N GLY A 311 -6.76 11.46 8.60
CA GLY A 311 -7.54 10.54 9.42
C GLY A 311 -8.12 9.40 8.59
N ASP A 312 -8.99 8.60 9.20
CA ASP A 312 -9.71 7.54 8.49
C ASP A 312 -10.46 8.12 7.28
N ILE A 313 -10.17 7.58 6.10
CA ILE A 313 -10.66 8.12 4.83
C ILE A 313 -12.18 7.99 4.77
N ALA A 314 -12.73 6.83 5.14
CA ALA A 314 -14.17 6.59 5.06
C ALA A 314 -14.95 7.53 5.99
N ALA A 315 -14.54 7.59 7.27
CA ALA A 315 -15.15 8.45 8.26
C ALA A 315 -15.02 9.94 7.89
N SER A 316 -13.85 10.34 7.37
CA SER A 316 -13.63 11.73 6.93
C SER A 316 -14.49 12.10 5.73
N LEU A 317 -14.67 11.20 4.76
CA LEU A 317 -15.57 11.42 3.62
C LEU A 317 -17.03 11.55 4.05
N ASP A 318 -17.49 10.69 4.97
CA ASP A 318 -18.85 10.76 5.50
C ASP A 318 -19.10 12.11 6.23
N GLU A 319 -18.14 12.56 7.05
CA GLU A 319 -18.22 13.86 7.73
C GLU A 319 -18.21 15.03 6.73
N LEU A 320 -17.36 14.98 5.70
CA LEU A 320 -17.35 16.00 4.65
C LEU A 320 -18.68 16.03 3.87
N ALA A 321 -19.26 14.87 3.56
CA ALA A 321 -20.55 14.77 2.87
C ALA A 321 -21.70 15.38 3.69
N ASN A 322 -21.62 15.31 5.02
CA ASN A 322 -22.61 15.88 5.94
C ASN A 322 -22.50 17.41 6.06
N ARG A 323 -21.29 17.96 6.01
CA ARG A 323 -21.03 19.38 6.28
C ARG A 323 -20.91 20.24 5.01
N ALA A 324 -20.53 19.66 3.88
CA ALA A 324 -20.43 20.37 2.62
C ALA A 324 -21.80 20.54 1.94
N THR A 325 -21.93 21.59 1.12
CA THR A 325 -23.17 21.90 0.41
C THR A 325 -23.23 21.19 -0.95
N PRO A 326 -24.32 20.45 -1.26
CA PRO A 326 -24.47 19.78 -2.55
C PRO A 326 -24.48 20.72 -3.75
N ARG A 327 -23.96 20.24 -4.89
CA ARG A 327 -23.97 20.99 -6.14
C ARG A 327 -25.28 20.82 -6.91
N GLN A 328 -25.82 21.95 -7.37
CA GLN A 328 -27.02 22.00 -8.23
C GLN A 328 -26.71 21.93 -9.74
N SER A 329 -25.45 21.82 -10.16
CA SER A 329 -25.05 21.96 -11.57
C SER A 329 -25.12 20.64 -12.35
N ALA A 330 -25.66 20.68 -13.57
CA ALA A 330 -25.66 19.57 -14.54
C ALA A 330 -24.36 19.45 -15.37
N ARG A 331 -23.25 20.07 -14.98
CA ARG A 331 -22.00 20.05 -15.77
C ARG A 331 -21.25 18.71 -15.70
N SER A 332 -21.29 18.06 -14.53
CA SER A 332 -20.65 16.74 -14.30
C SER A 332 -21.24 15.67 -15.22
N SER A 333 -22.57 15.66 -15.41
CA SER A 333 -23.25 14.69 -16.27
C SER A 333 -22.85 14.79 -17.74
N LYS A 334 -22.53 15.99 -18.25
CA LYS A 334 -22.08 16.15 -19.64
C LYS A 334 -20.70 15.55 -19.89
N LEU A 335 -19.75 15.72 -18.97
CA LEU A 335 -18.42 15.13 -19.11
C LEU A 335 -18.48 13.60 -18.99
N HIS A 336 -19.25 13.10 -18.03
CA HIS A 336 -19.51 11.65 -17.92
C HIS A 336 -20.08 11.09 -19.22
N GLN A 337 -21.10 11.74 -19.80
CA GLN A 337 -21.70 11.30 -21.05
C GLN A 337 -20.68 11.24 -22.20
N LEU A 338 -19.82 12.26 -22.33
CA LEU A 338 -18.78 12.26 -23.37
C LEU A 338 -17.81 11.09 -23.24
N VAL A 339 -17.35 10.81 -22.01
CA VAL A 339 -16.47 9.65 -21.73
C VAL A 339 -17.17 8.34 -22.09
N ARG A 340 -18.47 8.21 -21.74
CA ARG A 340 -19.25 7.01 -22.03
C ARG A 340 -19.51 6.83 -23.52
N ASP A 341 -19.82 7.92 -24.22
CA ASP A 341 -20.05 7.92 -25.67
C ASP A 341 -18.78 7.53 -26.43
N GLU A 342 -17.59 7.94 -25.95
CA GLU A 342 -16.31 7.51 -26.52
C GLU A 342 -16.09 6.01 -26.29
N LEU A 343 -16.25 5.50 -25.07
CA LEU A 343 -16.09 4.07 -24.78
C LEU A 343 -17.06 3.20 -25.61
N GLU A 344 -18.31 3.66 -25.78
CA GLU A 344 -19.32 2.91 -26.54
C GLU A 344 -19.00 2.85 -28.04
N GLN A 345 -18.31 3.85 -28.60
CA GLN A 345 -17.84 3.82 -30.01
C GLN A 345 -16.88 2.65 -30.27
N PHE A 346 -16.14 2.21 -29.26
CA PHE A 346 -15.16 1.14 -29.35
C PHE A 346 -15.63 -0.18 -28.71
N ARG A 347 -16.93 -0.33 -28.42
CA ARG A 347 -17.46 -1.54 -27.74
C ARG A 347 -17.19 -2.85 -28.49
N ASP A 348 -17.10 -2.78 -29.81
CA ASP A 348 -16.90 -3.90 -30.73
C ASP A 348 -15.49 -3.90 -31.34
N ASP A 349 -14.59 -3.08 -30.80
CA ASP A 349 -13.19 -3.06 -31.23
C ASP A 349 -12.52 -4.41 -30.92
N LYS A 350 -11.86 -4.97 -31.92
CA LYS A 350 -11.16 -6.27 -31.87
C LYS A 350 -9.67 -6.13 -32.16
N SER A 351 -9.16 -4.89 -32.19
CA SER A 351 -7.76 -4.59 -32.48
C SER A 351 -6.78 -5.21 -31.48
#